data_AF-A0AAU1BBF2-F1
#
_entry.id   AF-A0AAU1BBF2-F1
#
_cell.length_a   1.000
_cell.length_b   1.000
_cell.length_c   1.000
_cell.angle_alpha   90.00
_cell.angle_beta   90.00
_cell.angle_gamma   90.00
#
_symmetry.space_group_name_H-M   'P 1'
#
loop_
_entity.id
_entity.type
_entity.pdbx_description
1 polymer ?
#
loop_
_entity_poly.entity_id
_entity_poly.type
_entity_poly.pdbx_seq_one_letter_code
_entity_poly.pdbx_strand_id
1 'polypeptide(L)'
;MTTTFPDETMLLDDADRLRAAAAFVREHDSATLLPLLLPGLGGPDLKELAEHCRFAHAGVLLFPPDTDGLRAQLADCGMAVDTPSHPSVVVRERLARRHQRDPAELDVRILRPQVHGAAGESRAVEVFALIVPPNSGLERIAAYERTRRHEAHLAFEIEHPDPLVLRDLCAILARHGARPDGGGYNPHEDGTVLYFTTPSDAACGYRRLELYAHGGHHDALAPHLDHSDGYPRPRRGAPQPAETLLHMLTGAWTTQALASFARLRLPDAMDTRTAHRAEDLARLTGTHPRSLATLLRYLVMLGVIAQDDHVPDLGPGPNQEGGFRLTELGALLRADAPASMRPLALMYGGPFYHSFGGLDHAVRTGQPAFDHHFGENHFDHFARDPDLADLFDRSMAASSRMFQPLPAHPAITAAAQAPAPATVIDVAGGNGALLGHVLTAHPSLRGVLLERPHAVAAARRLLDAAGCGARCDYLAGDFADVPPGGDVYVLARVLHDWDDDRCREILRHCARAMPAHADLLIVERLLPADGSPSLATAWDLHMLCNVGGRERRADHYARLLADVGLHLHGHTPLPLDAHVLHVRKTTAQGPSRA
;
A
#
# COMPACT_ATOMS: atom_id res chain seq x y z
N MET A 1 -40.26 -8.09 10.92
CA MET A 1 -40.46 -9.54 10.77
C MET A 1 -39.08 -10.16 10.92
N THR A 2 -38.90 -11.00 11.95
CA THR A 2 -37.63 -11.66 12.31
C THR A 2 -37.15 -12.55 11.16
N THR A 3 -36.12 -12.11 10.44
CA THR A 3 -35.39 -12.89 9.43
C THR A 3 -34.37 -13.79 10.12
N THR A 4 -34.87 -14.75 10.89
CA THR A 4 -34.08 -15.87 11.40
C THR A 4 -34.01 -16.94 10.31
N PHE A 5 -32.80 -17.40 10.00
CA PHE A 5 -32.59 -18.69 9.33
C PHE A 5 -33.51 -19.75 9.96
N PRO A 6 -34.15 -20.64 9.17
CA PRO A 6 -34.96 -21.72 9.74
C PRO A 6 -34.13 -22.53 10.74
N ASP A 7 -34.77 -22.88 11.85
CA ASP A 7 -34.22 -23.54 13.04
C ASP A 7 -33.22 -24.66 12.69
N GLU A 8 -32.07 -24.68 13.39
CA GLU A 8 -30.87 -25.46 13.04
C GLU A 8 -31.12 -26.98 12.95
N THR A 9 -32.25 -27.45 13.48
CA THR A 9 -32.67 -28.86 13.53
C THR A 9 -33.63 -29.33 12.43
N MET A 10 -34.10 -28.49 11.50
CA MET A 10 -35.18 -28.87 10.55
C MET A 10 -34.80 -29.04 9.07
N LEU A 11 -33.58 -28.71 8.63
CA LEU A 11 -33.15 -28.91 7.24
C LEU A 11 -32.50 -30.30 7.06
N LEU A 12 -33.32 -31.32 6.80
CA LEU A 12 -32.90 -32.73 6.76
C LEU A 12 -32.32 -33.19 5.41
N ASP A 13 -32.61 -32.49 4.30
CA ASP A 13 -32.17 -32.88 2.94
C ASP A 13 -31.39 -31.75 2.21
N ASP A 14 -30.52 -32.14 1.30
CA ASP A 14 -29.62 -31.26 0.54
C ASP A 14 -30.37 -30.30 -0.39
N ALA A 15 -31.53 -30.72 -0.93
CA ALA A 15 -32.40 -29.86 -1.73
C ALA A 15 -32.96 -28.68 -0.92
N ASP A 16 -33.34 -28.89 0.34
CA ASP A 16 -33.85 -27.81 1.19
C ASP A 16 -32.75 -26.82 1.59
N ARG A 17 -31.53 -27.33 1.81
CA ARG A 17 -30.36 -26.49 2.10
C ARG A 17 -29.99 -25.63 0.89
N LEU A 18 -30.04 -26.21 -0.30
CA LEU A 18 -29.79 -25.48 -1.55
C LEU A 18 -30.87 -24.42 -1.81
N ARG A 19 -32.16 -24.75 -1.60
CA ARG A 19 -33.26 -23.77 -1.67
C ARG A 19 -33.10 -22.64 -0.66
N ALA A 20 -32.73 -22.96 0.58
CA ALA A 20 -32.51 -21.98 1.63
C ALA A 20 -31.34 -21.04 1.29
N ALA A 21 -30.23 -21.57 0.79
CA ALA A 21 -29.09 -20.76 0.33
C ALA A 21 -29.49 -19.84 -0.83
N ALA A 22 -30.26 -20.35 -1.81
CA ALA A 22 -30.75 -19.56 -2.93
C ALA A 22 -31.68 -18.43 -2.49
N ALA A 23 -32.66 -18.73 -1.63
CA ALA A 23 -33.57 -17.73 -1.07
C ALA A 23 -32.79 -16.66 -0.29
N PHE A 24 -31.84 -17.08 0.54
CA PHE A 24 -30.97 -16.18 1.28
C PHE A 24 -30.21 -15.20 0.37
N VAL A 25 -29.60 -15.71 -0.70
CA VAL A 25 -28.85 -14.90 -1.69
C VAL A 25 -29.75 -13.89 -2.42
N ARG A 26 -31.02 -14.24 -2.66
CA ARG A 26 -31.99 -13.36 -3.32
C ARG A 26 -32.46 -12.19 -2.45
N GLU A 27 -32.62 -12.45 -1.15
CA GLU A 27 -33.33 -11.58 -0.22
C GLU A 27 -32.44 -10.57 0.52
N HIS A 28 -31.12 -10.80 0.56
CA HIS A 28 -30.21 -10.00 1.39
C HIS A 28 -29.17 -9.23 0.57
N ASP A 29 -28.68 -8.09 1.06
CA ASP A 29 -27.62 -7.29 0.44
C ASP A 29 -26.46 -7.04 1.42
N SER A 30 -25.37 -6.39 0.98
CA SER A 30 -24.21 -6.14 1.84
C SER A 30 -24.57 -5.34 3.10
N ALA A 31 -25.32 -4.25 2.93
CA ALA A 31 -25.63 -3.31 4.00
C ALA A 31 -26.50 -3.94 5.10
N THR A 32 -27.35 -4.89 4.74
CA THR A 32 -28.18 -5.64 5.69
C THR A 32 -27.48 -6.85 6.30
N LEU A 33 -26.55 -7.49 5.58
CA LEU A 33 -25.85 -8.69 6.05
C LEU A 33 -24.72 -8.41 7.02
N LEU A 34 -23.90 -7.38 6.75
CA LEU A 34 -22.71 -7.10 7.54
C LEU A 34 -23.04 -6.90 9.04
N PRO A 35 -24.10 -6.15 9.45
CA PRO A 35 -24.49 -6.04 10.86
C PRO A 35 -24.99 -7.35 11.49
N LEU A 36 -25.51 -8.29 10.70
CA LEU A 36 -25.96 -9.60 11.20
C LEU A 36 -24.78 -10.54 11.44
N LEU A 37 -23.69 -10.37 10.68
CA LEU A 37 -22.45 -11.14 10.82
C LEU A 37 -21.53 -10.58 11.91
N LEU A 38 -21.64 -9.28 12.20
CA LEU A 38 -20.71 -8.52 13.03
C LEU A 38 -21.50 -7.74 14.10
N PRO A 39 -21.69 -8.32 15.31
CA PRO A 39 -22.41 -7.67 16.39
C PRO A 39 -21.81 -6.30 16.73
N GLY A 40 -22.67 -5.28 16.81
CA GLY A 40 -22.25 -3.91 17.14
C GLY A 40 -21.76 -3.09 15.95
N LEU A 41 -21.73 -3.64 14.73
CA LEU A 41 -21.37 -2.89 13.53
C LEU A 41 -22.43 -1.84 13.18
N GLY A 42 -22.00 -0.58 13.09
CA GLY A 42 -22.83 0.57 12.72
C GLY A 42 -22.01 1.81 12.41
N GLY A 43 -22.68 2.92 12.09
CA GLY A 43 -22.02 4.22 11.88
C GLY A 43 -20.99 4.22 10.73
N PRO A 44 -19.79 4.78 10.93
CA PRO A 44 -18.79 4.92 9.86
C PRO A 44 -18.21 3.57 9.38
N ASP A 45 -17.99 2.61 10.28
CA ASP A 45 -17.44 1.29 9.93
C ASP A 45 -18.39 0.50 9.01
N LEU A 46 -19.71 0.60 9.23
CA LEU A 46 -20.69 -0.02 8.35
C LEU A 46 -20.70 0.63 6.96
N LYS A 47 -20.59 1.97 6.92
CA LYS A 47 -20.54 2.71 5.66
C LYS A 47 -19.31 2.29 4.85
N GLU A 48 -18.14 2.22 5.50
CA GLU A 48 -16.88 1.80 4.88
C GLU A 48 -16.96 0.38 4.30
N LEU A 49 -17.45 -0.59 5.09
CA LEU A 49 -17.62 -1.96 4.60
C LEU A 49 -18.64 -2.04 3.47
N ALA A 50 -19.78 -1.34 3.57
CA ALA A 50 -20.81 -1.38 2.54
C ALA A 50 -20.39 -0.68 1.23
N GLU A 51 -19.49 0.31 1.30
CA GLU A 51 -18.93 1.02 0.15
C GLU A 51 -17.94 0.14 -0.64
N HIS A 52 -17.20 -0.74 0.05
CA HIS A 52 -16.15 -1.55 -0.57
C HIS A 52 -16.50 -3.03 -0.76
N CYS A 53 -17.43 -3.58 0.01
CA CYS A 53 -17.77 -5.01 0.00
C CYS A 53 -19.13 -5.25 -0.66
N ARG A 54 -19.14 -5.96 -1.79
CA ARG A 54 -20.35 -6.42 -2.45
C ARG A 54 -20.62 -7.88 -2.14
N PHE A 55 -21.78 -8.20 -1.59
CA PHE A 55 -22.18 -9.59 -1.34
C PHE A 55 -22.29 -10.36 -2.66
N ALA A 56 -21.45 -11.39 -2.80
CA ALA A 56 -21.26 -12.12 -4.05
C ALA A 56 -21.98 -13.47 -4.05
N HIS A 57 -21.76 -14.28 -3.01
CA HIS A 57 -22.35 -15.62 -2.93
C HIS A 57 -22.44 -16.19 -1.52
N ALA A 58 -23.26 -17.23 -1.38
CA ALA A 58 -23.30 -18.10 -0.20
C ALA A 58 -22.82 -19.51 -0.56
N GLY A 59 -21.93 -20.07 0.25
CA GLY A 59 -21.39 -21.41 0.09
C GLY A 59 -22.25 -22.50 0.75
N VAL A 60 -22.41 -23.64 0.07
CA VAL A 60 -23.10 -24.82 0.60
C VAL A 60 -22.41 -26.12 0.15
N LEU A 61 -22.25 -27.07 1.06
CA LEU A 61 -21.75 -28.42 0.76
C LEU A 61 -22.91 -29.42 0.69
N LEU A 62 -23.08 -30.11 -0.43
CA LEU A 62 -24.11 -31.12 -0.72
C LEU A 62 -23.49 -32.51 -0.92
N PHE A 63 -24.33 -33.56 -0.84
CA PHE A 63 -23.90 -34.95 -0.92
C PHE A 63 -24.80 -35.78 -1.86
N PRO A 64 -24.79 -35.49 -3.17
CA PRO A 64 -25.55 -36.25 -4.16
C PRO A 64 -24.96 -37.66 -4.37
N PRO A 65 -25.76 -38.65 -4.80
CA PRO A 65 -25.27 -40.01 -5.05
C PRO A 65 -24.32 -40.11 -6.25
N ASP A 66 -24.52 -39.25 -7.24
CA ASP A 66 -23.75 -39.14 -8.47
C ASP A 66 -23.97 -37.75 -9.11
N THR A 67 -23.33 -37.50 -10.26
CA THR A 67 -23.46 -36.24 -11.01
C THR A 67 -24.88 -36.00 -11.53
N ASP A 68 -25.65 -37.05 -11.81
CA ASP A 68 -27.04 -36.92 -12.28
C ASP A 68 -27.98 -36.53 -11.14
N GLY A 69 -27.74 -37.07 -9.95
CA GLY A 69 -28.38 -36.65 -8.71
C GLY A 69 -28.10 -35.19 -8.37
N LEU A 70 -26.87 -34.70 -8.58
CA LEU A 70 -26.54 -33.29 -8.42
C LEU A 70 -27.33 -32.41 -9.40
N ARG A 71 -27.40 -32.82 -10.68
CA ARG A 71 -28.18 -32.09 -11.71
C ARG A 71 -29.67 -32.06 -11.38
N ALA A 72 -30.22 -33.18 -10.90
CA ALA A 72 -31.61 -33.24 -10.45
C ALA A 72 -31.88 -32.30 -9.27
N GLN A 73 -31.00 -32.28 -8.27
CA GLN A 73 -31.12 -31.37 -7.12
C GLN A 73 -31.06 -29.89 -7.53
N LEU A 74 -30.18 -29.51 -8.47
CA LEU A 74 -30.12 -28.15 -9.02
C LEU A 74 -31.42 -27.80 -9.76
N ALA A 75 -31.93 -28.72 -10.59
CA ALA A 75 -33.18 -28.55 -11.33
C ALA A 75 -34.37 -28.33 -10.39
N ASP A 76 -34.50 -29.15 -9.35
CA ASP A 76 -35.56 -29.06 -8.33
C ASP A 76 -35.51 -27.76 -7.52
N CYS A 77 -34.36 -27.08 -7.52
CA CYS A 77 -34.17 -25.77 -6.89
C CYS A 77 -34.30 -24.60 -7.87
N GLY A 78 -34.61 -24.87 -9.14
CA GLY A 78 -34.71 -23.85 -10.20
C GLY A 78 -33.37 -23.21 -10.57
N MET A 79 -32.26 -23.94 -10.39
CA MET A 79 -30.91 -23.50 -10.77
C MET A 79 -30.50 -24.07 -12.12
N ALA A 80 -29.55 -23.41 -12.79
CA ALA A 80 -29.03 -23.85 -14.08
C ALA A 80 -28.26 -25.19 -13.94
N VAL A 81 -28.76 -26.23 -14.60
CA VAL A 81 -28.20 -27.59 -14.57
C VAL A 81 -26.92 -27.75 -15.39
N ASP A 82 -26.68 -26.86 -16.34
CA ASP A 82 -25.51 -26.86 -17.23
C ASP A 82 -24.35 -26.00 -16.68
N THR A 83 -24.41 -25.61 -15.41
CA THR A 83 -23.34 -24.87 -14.76
C THR A 83 -22.04 -25.70 -14.80
N PRO A 84 -20.92 -25.16 -15.34
CA PRO A 84 -19.65 -25.87 -15.36
C PRO A 84 -19.24 -26.29 -13.94
N SER A 85 -18.83 -27.55 -13.78
CA SER A 85 -18.27 -28.04 -12.53
C SER A 85 -16.78 -28.30 -12.68
N HIS A 86 -16.03 -28.05 -11.61
CA HIS A 86 -14.58 -28.27 -11.53
C HIS A 86 -14.22 -29.10 -10.29
N PRO A 87 -13.08 -29.81 -10.27
CA PRO A 87 -12.63 -30.45 -9.04
C PRO A 87 -12.29 -29.40 -7.97
N SER A 88 -12.84 -29.53 -6.77
CA SER A 88 -12.50 -28.66 -5.64
C SER A 88 -11.34 -29.26 -4.84
N VAL A 89 -10.11 -28.81 -5.12
CA VAL A 89 -8.93 -29.33 -4.43
C VAL A 89 -8.94 -28.94 -2.94
N VAL A 90 -9.31 -27.70 -2.63
CA VAL A 90 -9.25 -27.15 -1.26
C VAL A 90 -10.26 -27.83 -0.32
N VAL A 91 -11.52 -27.95 -0.75
CA VAL A 91 -12.56 -28.57 0.09
C VAL A 91 -12.33 -30.07 0.21
N ARG A 92 -11.86 -30.72 -0.87
CA ARG A 92 -11.46 -32.13 -0.84
C ARG A 92 -10.38 -32.40 0.21
N GLU A 93 -9.32 -31.60 0.24
CA GLU A 93 -8.25 -31.75 1.23
C GLU A 93 -8.74 -31.48 2.66
N ARG A 94 -9.63 -30.50 2.85
CA ARG A 94 -10.23 -30.21 4.17
C ARG A 94 -11.09 -31.37 4.67
N LEU A 95 -11.97 -31.90 3.83
CA LEU A 95 -12.81 -33.05 4.16
C LEU A 95 -11.96 -34.29 4.45
N ALA A 96 -10.96 -34.56 3.60
CA ALA A 96 -10.03 -35.67 3.79
C ALA A 96 -9.32 -35.58 5.15
N ARG A 97 -8.78 -34.40 5.50
CA ARG A 97 -8.11 -34.19 6.78
C ARG A 97 -9.05 -34.35 7.97
N ARG A 98 -10.22 -33.71 7.92
CA ARG A 98 -11.20 -33.70 9.02
C ARG A 98 -11.72 -35.11 9.33
N HIS A 99 -11.89 -35.92 8.30
CA HIS A 99 -12.40 -37.29 8.41
C HIS A 99 -11.31 -38.37 8.32
N GLN A 100 -10.03 -37.97 8.33
CA GLN A 100 -8.86 -38.84 8.24
C GLN A 100 -8.93 -39.85 7.08
N ARG A 101 -9.27 -39.34 5.89
CA ARG A 101 -9.36 -40.08 4.62
C ARG A 101 -8.24 -39.68 3.67
N ASP A 102 -7.97 -40.54 2.70
CA ASP A 102 -7.14 -40.15 1.56
C ASP A 102 -7.95 -39.19 0.67
N PRO A 103 -7.41 -38.00 0.31
CA PRO A 103 -8.06 -37.10 -0.64
C PRO A 103 -8.45 -37.75 -1.97
N ALA A 104 -7.73 -38.78 -2.42
CA ALA A 104 -8.04 -39.50 -3.65
C ALA A 104 -9.35 -40.30 -3.57
N GLU A 105 -9.85 -40.59 -2.36
CA GLU A 105 -11.13 -41.29 -2.15
C GLU A 105 -12.35 -40.36 -2.22
N LEU A 106 -12.14 -39.04 -2.30
CA LEU A 106 -13.21 -38.04 -2.25
C LEU A 106 -13.34 -37.31 -3.59
N ASP A 107 -14.46 -37.56 -4.29
CA ASP A 107 -14.82 -36.77 -5.46
C ASP A 107 -15.62 -35.54 -5.02
N VAL A 108 -14.92 -34.40 -4.93
CA VAL A 108 -15.52 -33.11 -4.58
C VAL A 108 -15.50 -32.19 -5.77
N ARG A 109 -16.68 -31.72 -6.16
CA ARG A 109 -16.91 -30.78 -7.26
C ARG A 109 -17.28 -29.41 -6.72
N ILE A 110 -16.91 -28.34 -7.43
CA ILE A 110 -17.35 -26.97 -7.19
C ILE A 110 -18.09 -26.45 -8.42
N LEU A 111 -19.19 -25.74 -8.22
CA LEU A 111 -19.95 -25.04 -9.24
C LEU A 111 -20.60 -23.79 -8.63
N ARG A 112 -20.85 -22.77 -9.45
CA ARG A 112 -21.42 -21.48 -9.02
C ARG A 112 -22.67 -21.11 -9.84
N PRO A 113 -23.80 -21.80 -9.65
CA PRO A 113 -25.06 -21.44 -10.30
C PRO A 113 -25.46 -20.00 -9.97
N GLN A 114 -25.82 -19.24 -11.00
CA GLN A 114 -26.23 -17.84 -10.86
C GLN A 114 -27.64 -17.72 -10.26
N VAL A 115 -27.81 -16.73 -9.40
CA VAL A 115 -29.05 -16.38 -8.72
C VAL A 115 -29.19 -14.85 -8.78
N HIS A 116 -30.36 -14.37 -9.18
CA HIS A 116 -30.62 -12.94 -9.30
C HIS A 116 -31.27 -12.40 -8.02
N GLY A 117 -30.68 -11.35 -7.46
CA GLY A 117 -31.25 -10.62 -6.31
C GLY A 117 -32.55 -9.90 -6.65
N ALA A 118 -33.28 -9.44 -5.63
CA ALA A 118 -34.54 -8.71 -5.81
C ALA A 118 -34.42 -7.43 -6.68
N ALA A 119 -33.23 -6.81 -6.71
CA ALA A 119 -32.90 -5.64 -7.53
C ALA A 119 -32.29 -5.97 -8.90
N GLY A 120 -32.24 -7.25 -9.29
CA GLY A 120 -31.67 -7.70 -10.57
C GLY A 120 -30.17 -7.96 -10.58
N GLU A 121 -29.51 -7.87 -9.42
CA GLU A 121 -28.07 -8.11 -9.27
C GLU A 121 -27.71 -9.58 -9.49
N SER A 122 -26.64 -9.84 -10.25
CA SER A 122 -26.14 -11.20 -10.48
C SER A 122 -25.28 -11.64 -9.30
N ARG A 123 -25.73 -12.68 -8.61
CA ARG A 123 -25.02 -13.34 -7.50
C ARG A 123 -24.95 -14.83 -7.76
N ALA A 124 -24.30 -15.58 -6.89
CA ALA A 124 -24.25 -17.04 -7.02
C ALA A 124 -24.57 -17.75 -5.71
N VAL A 125 -24.92 -19.03 -5.83
CA VAL A 125 -24.72 -20.00 -4.74
C VAL A 125 -23.48 -20.80 -5.10
N GLU A 126 -22.49 -20.83 -4.22
CA GLU A 126 -21.32 -21.69 -4.43
C GLU A 126 -21.63 -23.07 -3.86
N VAL A 127 -21.73 -24.06 -4.74
CA VAL A 127 -22.04 -25.42 -4.36
C VAL A 127 -20.76 -26.26 -4.41
N PHE A 128 -20.39 -26.79 -3.26
CA PHE A 128 -19.48 -27.92 -3.17
C PHE A 128 -20.31 -29.21 -3.15
N ALA A 129 -19.99 -30.18 -3.99
CA ALA A 129 -20.68 -31.46 -4.02
C ALA A 129 -19.68 -32.58 -3.78
N LEU A 130 -19.78 -33.26 -2.63
CA LEU A 130 -19.08 -34.53 -2.40
C LEU A 130 -19.97 -35.64 -2.95
N ILE A 131 -19.52 -36.37 -3.97
CA ILE A 131 -20.28 -37.50 -4.51
C ILE A 131 -20.27 -38.65 -3.48
N VAL A 132 -21.46 -39.13 -3.11
CA VAL A 132 -21.65 -40.18 -2.09
C VAL A 132 -22.44 -41.35 -2.69
N PRO A 133 -21.77 -42.26 -3.42
CA PRO A 133 -22.44 -43.43 -3.98
C PRO A 133 -23.05 -44.31 -2.88
N PRO A 134 -24.17 -45.01 -3.13
CA PRO A 134 -24.75 -45.91 -2.15
C PRO A 134 -23.76 -47.01 -1.70
N ASN A 135 -23.62 -47.20 -0.39
CA ASN A 135 -22.69 -48.15 0.25
C ASN A 135 -21.20 -47.81 0.07
N SER A 136 -20.87 -46.53 -0.18
CA SER A 136 -19.47 -46.08 -0.32
C SER A 136 -18.74 -45.93 1.01
N GLY A 137 -19.46 -45.93 2.13
CA GLY A 137 -18.91 -45.61 3.46
C GLY A 137 -18.71 -44.12 3.70
N LEU A 138 -19.10 -43.26 2.76
CA LEU A 138 -19.09 -41.80 2.87
C LEU A 138 -20.38 -41.25 3.52
N GLU A 139 -21.39 -42.08 3.75
CA GLU A 139 -22.69 -41.68 4.32
C GLU A 139 -22.54 -41.07 5.72
N ARG A 140 -21.57 -41.57 6.51
CA ARG A 140 -21.25 -41.02 7.84
C ARG A 140 -20.62 -39.63 7.76
N ILE A 141 -19.78 -39.39 6.73
CA ILE A 141 -19.17 -38.07 6.47
C ILE A 141 -20.26 -37.10 6.05
N ALA A 142 -21.13 -37.51 5.12
CA ALA A 142 -22.26 -36.72 4.67
C ALA A 142 -23.18 -36.32 5.84
N ALA A 143 -23.55 -37.26 6.71
CA ALA A 143 -24.37 -36.97 7.88
C ALA A 143 -23.69 -35.97 8.84
N TYR A 144 -22.39 -36.15 9.13
CA TYR A 144 -21.63 -35.25 9.99
C TYR A 144 -21.57 -33.83 9.42
N GLU A 145 -21.21 -33.69 8.14
CA GLU A 145 -21.05 -32.40 7.48
C GLU A 145 -22.38 -31.68 7.25
N ARG A 146 -23.48 -32.40 7.01
CA ARG A 146 -24.82 -31.81 6.96
C ARG A 146 -25.18 -31.10 8.27
N THR A 147 -24.86 -31.72 9.41
CA THR A 147 -25.12 -31.13 10.73
C THR A 147 -24.17 -29.98 11.05
N ARG A 148 -22.88 -30.13 10.75
CA ARG A 148 -21.84 -29.15 11.17
C ARG A 148 -21.65 -27.98 10.20
N ARG A 149 -22.01 -28.14 8.92
CA ARG A 149 -21.96 -27.11 7.88
C ARG A 149 -20.62 -26.38 7.79
N HIS A 150 -19.50 -27.09 7.92
CA HIS A 150 -18.17 -26.49 8.00
C HIS A 150 -17.76 -25.64 6.78
N GLU A 151 -18.30 -25.95 5.60
CA GLU A 151 -18.00 -25.20 4.37
C GLU A 151 -19.05 -24.12 4.05
N ALA A 152 -20.07 -23.94 4.90
CA ALA A 152 -21.06 -22.87 4.74
C ALA A 152 -20.43 -21.52 5.09
N HIS A 153 -20.48 -20.57 4.15
CA HIS A 153 -19.87 -19.25 4.31
C HIS A 153 -20.60 -18.20 3.47
N LEU A 154 -20.35 -16.93 3.77
CA LEU A 154 -20.80 -15.80 2.94
C LEU A 154 -19.59 -15.07 2.38
N ALA A 155 -19.59 -14.82 1.07
CA ALA A 155 -18.50 -14.17 0.38
C ALA A 155 -18.86 -12.77 -0.09
N PHE A 156 -17.92 -11.85 0.10
CA PHE A 156 -17.99 -10.47 -0.33
C PHE A 156 -16.84 -10.18 -1.29
N GLU A 157 -17.17 -9.67 -2.46
CA GLU A 157 -16.21 -9.20 -3.44
C GLU A 157 -15.83 -7.75 -3.14
N ILE A 158 -14.54 -7.45 -3.21
CA ILE A 158 -14.00 -6.11 -3.04
C ILE A 158 -13.93 -5.44 -4.41
N GLU A 159 -14.70 -4.37 -4.62
CA GLU A 159 -14.85 -3.75 -5.95
C GLU A 159 -13.57 -3.04 -6.43
N HIS A 160 -12.85 -2.40 -5.50
CA HIS A 160 -11.63 -1.64 -5.78
C HIS A 160 -10.53 -1.99 -4.77
N PRO A 161 -9.90 -3.16 -4.91
CA PRO A 161 -8.93 -3.62 -3.92
C PRO A 161 -7.60 -2.87 -4.05
N ASP A 162 -7.20 -2.22 -2.95
CA ASP A 162 -5.90 -1.59 -2.74
C ASP A 162 -5.34 -2.07 -1.38
N PRO A 163 -4.02 -2.14 -1.17
CA PRO A 163 -3.43 -2.60 0.09
C PRO A 163 -3.91 -1.86 1.34
N LEU A 164 -4.17 -0.55 1.27
CA LEU A 164 -4.70 0.23 2.40
C LEU A 164 -6.15 -0.13 2.68
N VAL A 165 -6.99 -0.17 1.64
CA VAL A 165 -8.40 -0.56 1.75
C VAL A 165 -8.52 -1.95 2.37
N LEU A 166 -7.76 -2.94 1.87
CA LEU A 166 -7.83 -4.30 2.40
C LEU A 166 -7.37 -4.39 3.86
N ARG A 167 -6.34 -3.64 4.25
CA ARG A 167 -5.89 -3.56 5.65
C ARG A 167 -6.96 -2.96 6.55
N ASP A 168 -7.60 -1.88 6.10
CA ASP A 168 -8.65 -1.19 6.86
C ASP A 168 -9.89 -2.08 7.01
N LEU A 169 -10.34 -2.74 5.94
CA LEU A 169 -11.45 -3.69 6.01
C LEU A 169 -11.15 -4.86 6.96
N CYS A 170 -9.95 -5.44 6.90
CA CYS A 170 -9.53 -6.48 7.84
C CYS A 170 -9.52 -5.99 9.29
N ALA A 171 -9.05 -4.75 9.52
CA ALA A 171 -9.02 -4.14 10.85
C ALA A 171 -10.44 -3.87 11.39
N ILE A 172 -11.37 -3.43 10.53
CA ILE A 172 -12.79 -3.25 10.90
C ILE A 172 -13.39 -4.60 11.27
N LEU A 173 -13.23 -5.64 10.43
CA LEU A 173 -13.72 -6.99 10.72
C LEU A 173 -13.20 -7.51 12.08
N ALA A 174 -11.90 -7.36 12.34
CA ALA A 174 -11.28 -7.77 13.59
C ALA A 174 -11.82 -7.01 14.80
N ARG A 175 -12.06 -5.70 14.67
CA ARG A 175 -12.64 -4.84 15.73
C ARG A 175 -14.03 -5.31 16.14
N HIS A 176 -14.82 -5.82 15.19
CA HIS A 176 -16.14 -6.38 15.42
C HIS A 176 -16.12 -7.90 15.65
N GLY A 177 -14.97 -8.44 16.06
CA GLY A 177 -14.84 -9.79 16.61
C GLY A 177 -14.64 -10.90 15.57
N ALA A 178 -14.60 -10.59 14.28
CA ALA A 178 -14.23 -11.59 13.28
C ALA A 178 -12.75 -11.97 13.45
N ARG A 179 -12.41 -13.23 13.20
CA ARG A 179 -11.02 -13.72 13.35
C ARG A 179 -10.53 -14.35 12.07
N PRO A 180 -9.29 -14.11 11.64
CA PRO A 180 -8.72 -14.77 10.46
C PRO A 180 -8.84 -16.30 10.54
N ASP A 181 -9.23 -16.92 9.44
CA ASP A 181 -9.44 -18.37 9.29
C ASP A 181 -8.84 -18.89 7.97
N GLY A 182 -7.65 -18.39 7.65
CA GLY A 182 -6.88 -18.74 6.46
C GLY A 182 -7.22 -17.89 5.24
N GLY A 183 -6.78 -18.35 4.07
CA GLY A 183 -6.86 -17.61 2.82
C GLY A 183 -5.86 -18.14 1.80
N GLY A 184 -5.73 -17.44 0.68
CA GLY A 184 -4.75 -17.74 -0.35
C GLY A 184 -4.88 -16.88 -1.59
N TYR A 185 -3.82 -16.85 -2.41
CA TYR A 185 -3.86 -16.30 -3.76
C TYR A 185 -4.06 -17.43 -4.77
N ASN A 186 -5.02 -17.26 -5.69
CA ASN A 186 -5.28 -18.16 -6.80
C ASN A 186 -4.78 -17.52 -8.12
N PRO A 187 -3.68 -18.02 -8.71
CA PRO A 187 -3.14 -17.47 -9.96
C PRO A 187 -4.03 -17.74 -11.19
N HIS A 188 -4.98 -18.67 -11.11
CA HIS A 188 -5.88 -18.97 -12.23
C HIS A 188 -7.05 -18.00 -12.34
N GLU A 189 -7.50 -17.46 -11.20
CA GLU A 189 -8.58 -16.47 -11.12
C GLU A 189 -8.05 -15.05 -10.90
N ASP A 190 -6.72 -14.91 -10.78
CA ASP A 190 -6.02 -13.70 -10.34
C ASP A 190 -6.72 -13.04 -9.16
N GLY A 191 -6.85 -13.78 -8.06
CA GLY A 191 -7.63 -13.36 -6.91
C GLY A 191 -7.02 -13.78 -5.58
N THR A 192 -7.10 -12.89 -4.59
CA THR A 192 -6.73 -13.13 -3.20
C THR A 192 -7.97 -13.30 -2.34
N VAL A 193 -8.00 -14.37 -1.56
CA VAL A 193 -9.11 -14.74 -0.68
C VAL A 193 -8.67 -14.65 0.78
N LEU A 194 -9.44 -13.96 1.61
CA LEU A 194 -9.24 -13.82 3.05
C LEU A 194 -10.45 -14.38 3.79
N TYR A 195 -10.27 -15.47 4.54
CA TYR A 195 -11.34 -16.08 5.32
C TYR A 195 -11.35 -15.57 6.76
N PHE A 196 -12.55 -15.42 7.32
CA PHE A 196 -12.77 -15.07 8.71
C PHE A 196 -13.81 -15.99 9.36
N THR A 197 -13.65 -16.35 10.63
CA THR A 197 -14.77 -16.82 11.46
C THR A 197 -15.57 -15.63 11.98
N THR A 198 -16.89 -15.75 12.03
CA THR A 198 -17.76 -14.74 12.66
C THR A 198 -17.86 -14.95 14.17
N PRO A 199 -18.20 -13.91 14.95
CA PRO A 199 -18.44 -14.02 16.39
C PRO A 199 -19.51 -15.06 16.74
N SER A 200 -19.37 -15.68 17.91
CA SER A 200 -20.32 -16.71 18.38
C SER A 200 -21.74 -16.19 18.59
N ASP A 201 -21.86 -14.89 18.89
CA ASP A 201 -23.11 -14.15 19.09
C ASP A 201 -23.63 -13.45 17.83
N ALA A 202 -23.04 -13.72 16.65
CA ALA A 202 -23.58 -13.27 15.37
C ALA A 202 -25.05 -13.72 15.21
N ALA A 203 -25.90 -12.80 14.75
CA ALA A 203 -27.33 -13.05 14.53
C ALA A 203 -27.59 -13.87 13.24
N CYS A 204 -26.58 -13.97 12.38
CA CYS A 204 -26.60 -14.78 11.17
C CYS A 204 -26.16 -16.24 11.47
N GLY A 205 -26.84 -17.21 10.85
CA GLY A 205 -26.50 -18.64 10.97
C GLY A 205 -25.18 -19.07 10.28
N TYR A 206 -24.53 -18.16 9.55
CA TYR A 206 -23.23 -18.42 8.94
C TYR A 206 -22.08 -18.08 9.90
N ARG A 207 -21.18 -19.05 10.08
CA ARG A 207 -20.03 -18.94 10.99
C ARG A 207 -18.74 -18.52 10.30
N ARG A 208 -18.79 -18.30 8.99
CA ARG A 208 -17.63 -17.94 8.17
C ARG A 208 -17.97 -16.87 7.15
N LEU A 209 -17.04 -15.94 7.00
CA LEU A 209 -17.04 -14.86 6.04
C LEU A 209 -15.82 -14.98 5.12
N GLU A 210 -15.98 -14.66 3.86
CA GLU A 210 -14.92 -14.59 2.85
C GLU A 210 -14.87 -13.17 2.28
N LEU A 211 -13.67 -12.59 2.20
CA LEU A 211 -13.39 -11.43 1.36
C LEU A 211 -12.60 -11.90 0.12
N TYR A 212 -13.10 -11.57 -1.06
CA TYR A 212 -12.45 -11.85 -2.33
C TYR A 212 -11.99 -10.54 -2.97
N ALA A 213 -10.69 -10.44 -3.26
CA ALA A 213 -10.09 -9.28 -3.90
C ALA A 213 -9.35 -9.70 -5.17
N HIS A 214 -9.70 -9.11 -6.33
CA HIS A 214 -8.96 -9.34 -7.58
C HIS A 214 -7.53 -8.81 -7.47
N GLY A 215 -6.54 -9.59 -7.92
CA GLY A 215 -5.11 -9.32 -7.89
C GLY A 215 -4.34 -10.06 -6.78
N GLY A 216 -3.01 -10.00 -6.85
CA GLY A 216 -2.07 -10.57 -5.88
C GLY A 216 -1.81 -9.65 -4.68
N HIS A 217 -2.65 -9.73 -3.65
CA HIS A 217 -2.58 -8.87 -2.45
C HIS A 217 -1.76 -9.51 -1.33
N HIS A 218 -0.50 -9.84 -1.62
CA HIS A 218 0.37 -10.56 -0.68
C HIS A 218 0.61 -9.79 0.63
N ASP A 219 0.65 -8.46 0.58
CA ASP A 219 0.86 -7.60 1.74
C ASP A 219 -0.30 -7.63 2.74
N ALA A 220 -1.53 -7.88 2.26
CA ALA A 220 -2.70 -8.09 3.11
C ALA A 220 -2.84 -9.57 3.51
N LEU A 221 -2.52 -10.49 2.61
CA LEU A 221 -2.65 -11.93 2.83
C LEU A 221 -1.65 -12.46 3.87
N ALA A 222 -0.39 -12.04 3.84
CA ALA A 222 0.64 -12.51 4.76
C ALA A 222 0.28 -12.26 6.24
N PRO A 223 -0.04 -11.02 6.69
CA PRO A 223 -0.43 -10.78 8.07
C PRO A 223 -1.76 -11.45 8.44
N HIS A 224 -2.70 -11.57 7.49
CA HIS A 224 -3.97 -12.26 7.72
C HIS A 224 -3.76 -13.75 8.03
N LEU A 225 -2.85 -14.42 7.31
CA LEU A 225 -2.53 -15.83 7.55
C LEU A 225 -1.82 -16.05 8.90
N ASP A 226 -0.99 -15.09 9.34
CA ASP A 226 -0.27 -15.16 10.62
C ASP A 226 -1.21 -15.17 11.85
N HIS A 227 -2.42 -14.65 11.72
CA HIS A 227 -3.41 -14.52 12.80
C HIS A 227 -4.50 -15.60 12.79
N SER A 228 -4.38 -16.66 11.96
CA SER A 228 -5.41 -17.69 11.83
C SER A 228 -5.24 -18.89 12.77
N ASP A 229 -5.94 -18.87 13.91
CA ASP A 229 -5.82 -19.84 15.03
C ASP A 229 -6.63 -21.15 14.88
N GLY A 230 -7.03 -21.54 13.66
CA GLY A 230 -8.09 -22.54 13.47
C GLY A 230 -7.68 -24.00 13.18
N TYR A 231 -6.72 -24.25 12.29
CA TYR A 231 -6.38 -25.61 11.85
C TYR A 231 -4.98 -25.65 11.24
N PRO A 232 -4.04 -26.49 11.74
CA PRO A 232 -2.68 -26.54 11.22
C PRO A 232 -2.70 -27.12 9.79
N ARG A 233 -2.38 -26.29 8.79
CA ARG A 233 -1.77 -26.79 7.54
C ARG A 233 -0.33 -27.22 7.87
N PRO A 234 0.22 -28.24 7.20
CA PRO A 234 1.64 -28.53 7.30
C PRO A 234 2.41 -27.25 6.92
N ARG A 235 3.02 -26.66 7.94
CA ARG A 235 3.93 -25.52 7.89
C ARG A 235 4.95 -25.72 6.75
N ARG A 236 4.92 -24.88 5.71
CA ARG A 236 6.12 -24.04 5.52
C ARG A 236 5.98 -23.00 6.63
N GLY A 237 6.75 -23.16 7.69
CA GLY A 237 6.48 -22.51 8.96
C GLY A 237 6.40 -21.00 8.82
N ALA A 238 5.71 -20.34 9.75
CA ALA A 238 6.05 -18.96 10.09
C ALA A 238 7.58 -18.87 10.05
N PRO A 239 8.16 -17.93 9.27
CA PRO A 239 9.59 -17.88 9.08
C PRO A 239 10.21 -17.94 10.46
N GLN A 240 11.11 -18.91 10.66
CA GLN A 240 11.77 -19.02 11.95
C GLN A 240 12.37 -17.65 12.27
N PRO A 241 12.46 -17.20 13.54
CA PRO A 241 13.05 -15.89 13.84
C PRO A 241 14.40 -15.66 13.13
N ALA A 242 15.17 -16.74 12.93
CA ALA A 242 16.38 -16.74 12.12
C ALA A 242 16.16 -16.46 10.62
N GLU A 243 15.10 -17.00 10.00
CA GLU A 243 14.71 -16.75 8.61
C GLU A 243 14.18 -15.33 8.41
N THR A 244 13.34 -14.83 9.33
CA THR A 244 12.90 -13.42 9.31
C THR A 244 14.09 -12.48 9.45
N LEU A 245 14.96 -12.75 10.42
CA LEU A 245 16.16 -11.94 10.63
C LEU A 245 17.09 -12.02 9.42
N LEU A 246 17.27 -13.20 8.83
CA LEU A 246 18.05 -13.36 7.60
C LEU A 246 17.46 -12.51 6.48
N HIS A 247 16.13 -12.56 6.27
CA HIS A 247 15.48 -11.73 5.26
C HIS A 247 15.76 -10.23 5.48
N MET A 248 15.60 -9.74 6.72
CA MET A 248 15.93 -8.35 7.09
C MET A 248 17.40 -8.00 6.83
N LEU A 249 18.34 -8.87 7.21
CA LEU A 249 19.79 -8.67 6.99
C LEU A 249 20.14 -8.60 5.50
N THR A 250 19.42 -9.33 4.65
CA THR A 250 19.66 -9.36 3.21
C THR A 250 19.04 -8.19 2.44
N GLY A 251 18.23 -7.34 3.07
CA GLY A 251 17.62 -6.18 2.41
C GLY A 251 18.65 -5.22 1.78
N ALA A 252 19.84 -5.14 2.37
CA ALA A 252 20.94 -4.34 1.84
C ALA A 252 21.41 -4.80 0.44
N TRP A 253 21.26 -6.10 0.12
CA TRP A 253 21.56 -6.66 -1.20
C TRP A 253 20.53 -6.21 -2.22
N THR A 254 19.26 -6.13 -1.83
CA THR A 254 18.17 -5.63 -2.69
C THR A 254 18.42 -4.19 -3.11
N THR A 255 18.73 -3.30 -2.17
CA THR A 255 19.05 -1.90 -2.48
C THR A 255 20.21 -1.79 -3.47
N GLN A 256 21.30 -2.54 -3.24
CA GLN A 256 22.46 -2.53 -4.14
C GLN A 256 22.21 -3.20 -5.50
N ALA A 257 21.37 -4.24 -5.55
CA ALA A 257 20.98 -4.88 -6.80
C ALA A 257 20.17 -3.91 -7.69
N LEU A 258 19.18 -3.21 -7.12
CA LEU A 258 18.37 -2.21 -7.82
C LEU A 258 19.23 -1.01 -8.28
N ALA A 259 20.11 -0.52 -7.40
CA ALA A 259 21.01 0.58 -7.74
C ALA A 259 22.01 0.18 -8.83
N SER A 260 22.55 -1.04 -8.78
CA SER A 260 23.44 -1.57 -9.83
C SER A 260 22.70 -1.74 -11.16
N PHE A 261 21.47 -2.26 -11.12
CA PHE A 261 20.60 -2.37 -12.29
C PHE A 261 20.38 -1.01 -12.96
N ALA A 262 20.01 0.00 -12.17
CA ALA A 262 19.86 1.39 -12.61
C ALA A 262 21.16 2.02 -13.13
N ARG A 263 22.29 1.83 -12.42
CA ARG A 263 23.60 2.40 -12.74
C ARG A 263 24.18 1.84 -14.03
N LEU A 264 24.03 0.53 -14.25
CA LEU A 264 24.43 -0.16 -15.48
C LEU A 264 23.50 0.11 -16.66
N ARG A 265 22.44 0.91 -16.46
CA ARG A 265 21.42 1.24 -17.48
C ARG A 265 20.76 0.01 -18.11
N LEU A 266 20.64 -1.07 -17.34
CA LEU A 266 19.95 -2.27 -17.79
C LEU A 266 18.45 -2.03 -18.07
N PRO A 267 17.70 -1.24 -17.25
CA PRO A 267 16.33 -0.89 -17.60
C PRO A 267 16.19 -0.24 -18.97
N ASP A 268 17.14 0.61 -19.36
CA ASP A 268 17.09 1.31 -20.65
C ASP A 268 17.40 0.37 -21.83
N ALA A 269 18.03 -0.77 -21.57
CA ALA A 269 18.39 -1.80 -22.57
C ALA A 269 17.35 -2.93 -22.67
N MET A 270 16.26 -2.87 -21.89
CA MET A 270 15.22 -3.89 -21.81
C MET A 270 13.83 -3.29 -22.11
N ASP A 271 12.89 -4.14 -22.50
CA ASP A 271 11.49 -3.80 -22.78
C ASP A 271 10.53 -4.57 -21.86
N THR A 272 9.27 -4.14 -21.72
CA THR A 272 8.25 -4.85 -20.93
C THR A 272 7.57 -6.00 -21.70
N ARG A 273 7.61 -5.96 -23.03
CA ARG A 273 6.95 -6.89 -23.95
C ARG A 273 7.91 -7.88 -24.60
N THR A 274 9.19 -7.52 -24.75
CA THR A 274 10.18 -8.35 -25.44
C THR A 274 11.27 -8.82 -24.49
N ALA A 275 11.51 -10.14 -24.49
CA ALA A 275 12.57 -10.76 -23.72
C ALA A 275 13.93 -10.69 -24.43
N HIS A 276 14.98 -10.41 -23.67
CA HIS A 276 16.35 -10.28 -24.15
C HIS A 276 17.26 -11.29 -23.47
N ARG A 277 18.22 -11.84 -24.22
CA ARG A 277 19.21 -12.75 -23.65
C ARG A 277 20.19 -12.01 -22.75
N ALA A 278 20.65 -12.69 -21.70
CA ALA A 278 21.67 -12.14 -20.81
C ALA A 278 22.97 -11.78 -21.56
N GLU A 279 23.38 -12.54 -22.58
CA GLU A 279 24.59 -12.24 -23.34
C GLU A 279 24.46 -10.99 -24.21
N ASP A 280 23.27 -10.72 -24.73
CA ASP A 280 23.00 -9.51 -25.53
C ASP A 280 22.93 -8.28 -24.61
N LEU A 281 22.25 -8.38 -23.47
CA LEU A 281 22.25 -7.34 -22.44
C LEU A 281 23.67 -7.06 -21.93
N ALA A 282 24.48 -8.10 -21.74
CA ALA A 282 25.87 -7.97 -21.31
C ALA A 282 26.72 -7.20 -22.34
N ARG A 283 26.54 -7.49 -23.63
CA ARG A 283 27.22 -6.79 -24.72
C ARG A 283 26.79 -5.31 -24.79
N LEU A 284 25.50 -5.03 -24.66
CA LEU A 284 24.95 -3.68 -24.70
C LEU A 284 25.39 -2.81 -23.52
N THR A 285 25.55 -3.42 -22.35
CA THR A 285 25.87 -2.69 -21.10
C THR A 285 27.35 -2.78 -20.72
N GLY A 286 28.18 -3.48 -21.50
CA GLY A 286 29.60 -3.67 -21.20
C GLY A 286 29.85 -4.46 -19.92
N THR A 287 28.99 -5.43 -19.60
CA THR A 287 29.06 -6.23 -18.37
C THR A 287 29.52 -7.66 -18.62
N HIS A 288 29.95 -8.35 -17.57
CA HIS A 288 30.36 -9.75 -17.66
C HIS A 288 29.12 -10.68 -17.70
N PRO A 289 28.94 -11.52 -18.73
CA PRO A 289 27.68 -12.27 -18.95
C PRO A 289 27.22 -13.11 -17.76
N ARG A 290 28.12 -13.91 -17.17
CA ARG A 290 27.77 -14.78 -16.02
C ARG A 290 27.40 -13.97 -14.77
N SER A 291 28.06 -12.84 -14.56
CA SER A 291 27.78 -11.97 -13.41
C SER A 291 26.46 -11.25 -13.59
N LEU A 292 26.20 -10.75 -14.81
CA LEU A 292 24.92 -10.15 -15.16
C LEU A 292 23.77 -11.15 -14.98
N ALA A 293 23.89 -12.37 -15.52
CA ALA A 293 22.87 -13.41 -15.35
C ALA A 293 22.54 -13.69 -13.86
N THR A 294 23.54 -13.57 -12.97
CA THR A 294 23.32 -13.71 -11.53
C THR A 294 22.51 -12.57 -10.93
N LEU A 295 22.80 -11.33 -11.32
CA LEU A 295 22.00 -10.17 -10.93
C LEU A 295 20.56 -10.28 -11.49
N LEU A 296 20.41 -10.66 -12.76
CA LEU A 296 19.11 -10.79 -13.41
C LEU A 296 18.26 -11.86 -12.69
N ARG A 297 18.79 -13.04 -12.36
CA ARG A 297 18.04 -14.05 -11.58
C ARG A 297 17.58 -13.51 -10.22
N TYR A 298 18.40 -12.71 -9.55
CA TYR A 298 17.99 -12.08 -8.29
C TYR A 298 16.87 -11.05 -8.51
N LEU A 299 16.91 -10.27 -9.59
CA LEU A 299 15.85 -9.33 -9.94
C LEU A 299 14.55 -10.02 -10.42
N VAL A 300 14.65 -11.23 -11.00
CA VAL A 300 13.49 -12.10 -11.29
C VAL A 300 12.82 -12.51 -9.98
N MET A 301 13.60 -12.96 -9.00
CA MET A 301 13.09 -13.31 -7.67
C MET A 301 12.35 -12.14 -7.01
N LEU A 302 12.82 -10.91 -7.23
CA LEU A 302 12.19 -9.68 -6.73
C LEU A 302 11.00 -9.18 -7.58
N GLY A 303 10.69 -9.82 -8.72
CA GLY A 303 9.61 -9.40 -9.62
C GLY A 303 9.90 -8.10 -10.40
N VAL A 304 11.14 -7.60 -10.38
CA VAL A 304 11.56 -6.39 -11.11
C VAL A 304 11.70 -6.70 -12.60
N ILE A 305 12.06 -7.94 -12.93
CA ILE A 305 12.11 -8.46 -14.29
C ILE A 305 11.41 -9.82 -14.33
N ALA A 306 10.91 -10.22 -15.49
CA ALA A 306 10.37 -11.55 -15.73
C ALA A 306 11.34 -12.36 -16.59
N GLN A 307 11.37 -13.67 -16.36
CA GLN A 307 12.06 -14.62 -17.23
C GLN A 307 11.02 -15.35 -18.08
N ASP A 308 11.17 -15.28 -19.39
CA ASP A 308 10.28 -15.95 -20.34
C ASP A 308 10.98 -17.21 -20.88
N ASP A 309 10.25 -18.32 -20.94
CA ASP A 309 10.77 -19.61 -21.41
C ASP A 309 11.16 -19.62 -22.90
N HIS A 310 10.70 -18.63 -23.67
CA HIS A 310 10.94 -18.55 -25.10
C HIS A 310 11.27 -17.13 -25.57
N VAL A 311 12.40 -16.98 -26.26
CA VAL A 311 12.75 -15.75 -26.99
C VAL A 311 12.31 -15.94 -28.44
N PRO A 312 11.44 -15.08 -29.01
CA PRO A 312 11.10 -15.15 -30.43
C PRO A 312 12.36 -15.10 -31.31
N ASP A 313 12.36 -15.84 -32.43
CA ASP A 313 13.40 -15.90 -33.49
C ASP A 313 14.62 -16.82 -33.31
N LEU A 314 14.67 -17.71 -32.31
CA LEU A 314 15.72 -18.76 -32.26
C LEU A 314 15.12 -20.15 -31.99
N GLY A 315 15.26 -21.04 -32.99
CA GLY A 315 14.81 -22.43 -32.92
C GLY A 315 15.39 -23.24 -31.76
N PRO A 316 14.83 -24.43 -31.47
CA PRO A 316 15.12 -25.19 -30.25
C PRO A 316 16.60 -25.61 -30.21
N GLY A 317 17.34 -25.07 -29.23
CA GLY A 317 18.73 -25.39 -28.98
C GLY A 317 18.94 -25.89 -27.53
N PRO A 318 19.96 -26.72 -27.25
CA PRO A 318 20.09 -27.44 -25.98
C PRO A 318 20.37 -26.58 -24.74
N ASN A 319 20.66 -25.28 -24.92
CA ASN A 319 21.07 -24.34 -23.86
C ASN A 319 20.30 -23.00 -23.95
N GLN A 320 18.98 -23.00 -24.17
CA GLN A 320 18.21 -21.77 -24.08
C GLN A 320 17.96 -21.43 -22.60
N GLU A 321 18.84 -20.61 -22.00
CA GLU A 321 18.43 -19.81 -20.84
C GLU A 321 17.32 -18.87 -21.33
N GLY A 322 16.13 -18.93 -20.69
CA GLY A 322 15.00 -18.07 -21.02
C GLY A 322 15.39 -16.58 -21.05
N GLY A 323 14.73 -15.79 -21.88
CA GLY A 323 15.02 -14.36 -22.01
C GLY A 323 14.50 -13.57 -20.82
N PHE A 324 15.03 -12.36 -20.62
CA PHE A 324 14.63 -11.45 -19.55
C PHE A 324 13.94 -10.22 -20.12
N ARG A 325 12.80 -9.84 -19.54
CA ARG A 325 12.08 -8.60 -19.86
C ARG A 325 11.75 -7.83 -18.58
N LEU A 326 11.52 -6.53 -18.69
CA LEU A 326 11.05 -5.72 -17.56
C LEU A 326 9.62 -6.13 -17.18
N THR A 327 9.33 -6.06 -15.89
CA THR A 327 7.94 -5.89 -15.43
C THR A 327 7.60 -4.41 -15.38
N GLU A 328 6.33 -4.07 -15.14
CA GLU A 328 5.92 -2.68 -14.89
C GLU A 328 6.69 -2.07 -13.69
N LEU A 329 7.03 -2.87 -12.69
CA LEU A 329 7.87 -2.45 -11.55
C LEU A 329 9.28 -2.06 -12.01
N GLY A 330 9.93 -2.90 -12.81
CA GLY A 330 11.26 -2.60 -13.35
C GLY A 330 11.28 -1.42 -14.32
N ALA A 331 10.18 -1.19 -15.05
CA ALA A 331 10.04 -0.06 -15.96
C ALA A 331 10.14 1.30 -15.26
N LEU A 332 9.79 1.39 -13.97
CA LEU A 332 9.97 2.61 -13.18
C LEU A 332 11.44 3.04 -13.04
N LEU A 333 12.40 2.15 -13.28
CA LEU A 333 13.84 2.45 -13.23
C LEU A 333 14.42 2.89 -14.58
N ARG A 334 13.61 2.97 -15.64
CA ARG A 334 14.05 3.55 -16.91
C ARG A 334 14.27 5.04 -16.81
N ALA A 335 15.23 5.58 -17.55
CA ALA A 335 15.51 7.02 -17.56
C ALA A 335 14.35 7.87 -18.11
N ASP A 336 13.61 7.32 -19.06
CA ASP A 336 12.53 7.99 -19.82
C ASP A 336 11.14 7.80 -19.21
N ALA A 337 11.03 7.08 -18.08
CA ALA A 337 9.75 6.88 -17.41
C ALA A 337 9.20 8.22 -16.87
N PRO A 338 7.89 8.55 -17.10
CA PRO A 338 7.27 9.80 -16.66
C PRO A 338 7.36 10.10 -15.16
N ALA A 339 7.65 9.09 -14.32
CA ALA A 339 7.92 9.22 -12.90
C ALA A 339 9.12 8.33 -12.49
N SER A 340 10.21 8.42 -13.26
CA SER A 340 11.39 7.58 -13.06
C SER A 340 11.90 7.61 -11.62
N MET A 341 12.00 6.43 -11.01
CA MET A 341 12.61 6.22 -9.69
C MET A 341 14.12 5.94 -9.78
N ARG A 342 14.70 6.03 -10.99
CA ARG A 342 16.13 5.81 -11.20
C ARG A 342 17.01 6.74 -10.35
N PRO A 343 16.78 8.06 -10.26
CA PRO A 343 17.57 8.93 -9.40
C PRO A 343 17.58 8.45 -7.95
N LEU A 344 16.40 8.08 -7.43
CA LEU A 344 16.24 7.58 -6.07
C LEU A 344 17.02 6.28 -5.84
N ALA A 345 16.97 5.33 -6.78
CA ALA A 345 17.74 4.08 -6.69
C ALA A 345 19.26 4.35 -6.67
N LEU A 346 19.75 5.28 -7.48
CA LEU A 346 21.16 5.66 -7.52
C LEU A 346 21.60 6.34 -6.22
N MET A 347 20.75 7.19 -5.64
CA MET A 347 21.03 7.86 -4.37
C MET A 347 21.05 6.86 -3.20
N TYR A 348 20.03 5.99 -3.14
CA TYR A 348 19.83 5.04 -2.04
C TYR A 348 20.83 3.89 -2.05
N GLY A 349 21.34 3.50 -3.23
CA GLY A 349 22.46 2.57 -3.36
C GLY A 349 23.81 3.25 -3.59
N GLY A 350 23.90 4.57 -3.36
CA GLY A 350 25.10 5.39 -3.50
C GLY A 350 25.41 6.11 -2.18
N PRO A 351 25.45 7.46 -2.15
CA PRO A 351 25.85 8.21 -0.96
C PRO A 351 25.11 7.83 0.33
N PHE A 352 23.78 7.63 0.27
CA PHE A 352 23.01 7.26 1.46
C PHE A 352 23.31 5.84 1.92
N TYR A 353 23.60 4.91 1.01
CA TYR A 353 24.03 3.56 1.39
C TYR A 353 25.36 3.59 2.16
N HIS A 354 26.31 4.41 1.69
CA HIS A 354 27.61 4.54 2.33
C HIS A 354 27.50 5.18 3.73
N SER A 355 26.65 6.19 3.87
CA SER A 355 26.29 6.79 5.16
C SER A 355 25.72 5.77 6.13
N PHE A 356 24.74 4.96 5.72
CA PHE A 356 24.18 3.89 6.55
C PHE A 356 25.20 2.81 6.94
N GLY A 357 26.26 2.62 6.16
CA GLY A 357 27.40 1.78 6.53
C GLY A 357 28.15 2.23 7.79
N GLY A 358 28.01 3.51 8.17
CA GLY A 358 28.57 4.10 9.39
C GLY A 358 27.54 4.35 10.49
N LEU A 359 26.36 3.71 10.45
CA LEU A 359 25.29 3.92 11.44
C LEU A 359 25.77 3.69 12.89
N ASP A 360 26.71 2.76 13.12
CA ASP A 360 27.28 2.52 14.45
C ASP A 360 28.03 3.74 15.01
N HIS A 361 28.72 4.50 14.16
CA HIS A 361 29.29 5.79 14.52
C HIS A 361 28.19 6.73 15.00
N ALA A 362 27.14 6.93 14.19
CA ALA A 362 26.07 7.86 14.51
C ALA A 362 25.36 7.51 15.82
N VAL A 363 25.12 6.23 16.07
CA VAL A 363 24.54 5.76 17.35
C VAL A 363 25.47 6.01 18.54
N ARG A 364 26.80 5.85 18.36
CA ARG A 364 27.77 6.04 19.45
C ARG A 364 28.02 7.50 19.78
N THR A 365 28.02 8.37 18.78
CA THR A 365 28.46 9.77 18.92
C THR A 365 27.33 10.79 18.87
N GLY A 366 26.17 10.40 18.32
CA GLY A 366 25.10 11.32 17.95
C GLY A 366 25.45 12.24 16.77
N GLN A 367 26.55 11.99 16.05
CA GLN A 367 26.98 12.77 14.89
C GLN A 367 26.62 12.06 13.59
N PRO A 368 26.40 12.78 12.46
CA PRO A 368 26.02 12.17 11.19
C PRO A 368 27.08 11.18 10.69
N ALA A 369 26.64 9.99 10.28
CA ALA A 369 27.52 9.00 9.65
C ALA A 369 28.02 9.46 8.28
N PHE A 370 27.23 10.28 7.58
CA PHE A 370 27.60 10.89 6.30
C PHE A 370 28.87 11.73 6.44
N ASP A 371 28.90 12.67 7.39
CA ASP A 371 30.04 13.55 7.64
C ASP A 371 31.28 12.74 8.03
N HIS A 372 31.10 11.67 8.81
CA HIS A 372 32.19 10.76 9.16
C HIS A 372 32.77 10.03 7.94
N HIS A 373 31.92 9.59 7.00
CA HIS A 373 32.32 8.85 5.81
C HIS A 373 32.95 9.75 4.73
N PHE A 374 32.31 10.87 4.43
CA PHE A 374 32.70 11.78 3.34
C PHE A 374 33.66 12.89 3.78
N GLY A 375 33.82 13.12 5.09
CA GLY A 375 34.73 14.12 5.66
C GLY A 375 34.25 15.56 5.53
N GLU A 376 33.02 15.77 5.08
CA GLU A 376 32.38 17.08 4.90
C GLU A 376 30.87 16.97 5.12
N ASN A 377 30.20 18.10 5.36
CA ASN A 377 28.76 18.12 5.61
C ASN A 377 27.97 17.68 4.36
N HIS A 378 26.89 16.94 4.59
CA HIS A 378 25.92 16.51 3.57
C HIS A 378 25.63 17.57 2.49
N PHE A 379 25.19 18.76 2.88
CA PHE A 379 24.74 19.78 1.93
C PHE A 379 25.88 20.40 1.11
N ASP A 380 27.09 20.47 1.69
CA ASP A 380 28.30 20.97 1.02
C ASP A 380 28.84 19.92 0.05
N HIS A 381 28.80 18.63 0.43
CA HIS A 381 29.19 17.52 -0.42
C HIS A 381 28.40 17.51 -1.73
N PHE A 382 27.07 17.63 -1.64
CA PHE A 382 26.19 17.68 -2.82
C PHE A 382 26.43 18.95 -3.64
N ALA A 383 26.61 20.10 -3.00
CA ALA A 383 26.82 21.37 -3.71
C ALA A 383 28.16 21.45 -4.47
N ARG A 384 29.16 20.65 -4.09
CA ARG A 384 30.49 20.64 -4.71
C ARG A 384 30.51 20.03 -6.11
N ASP A 385 29.60 19.11 -6.42
CA ASP A 385 29.52 18.41 -7.70
C ASP A 385 28.15 18.65 -8.35
N PRO A 386 28.07 19.38 -9.48
CA PRO A 386 26.82 19.65 -10.18
C PRO A 386 26.02 18.41 -10.55
N ASP A 387 26.67 17.30 -10.89
CA ASP A 387 25.98 16.05 -11.28
C ASP A 387 25.36 15.39 -10.04
N LEU A 388 26.05 15.48 -8.90
CA LEU A 388 25.56 14.94 -7.63
C LEU A 388 24.43 15.81 -7.05
N ALA A 389 24.53 17.13 -7.18
CA ALA A 389 23.44 18.07 -6.86
C ALA A 389 22.19 17.78 -7.70
N ASP A 390 22.33 17.62 -9.03
CA ASP A 390 21.20 17.28 -9.90
C ASP A 390 20.58 15.92 -9.52
N LEU A 391 21.43 14.93 -9.20
CA LEU A 391 20.96 13.63 -8.71
C LEU A 391 20.15 13.76 -7.42
N PHE A 392 20.62 14.55 -6.46
CA PHE A 392 19.91 14.81 -5.20
C PHE A 392 18.57 15.49 -5.45
N ASP A 393 18.55 16.58 -6.21
CA ASP A 393 17.33 17.33 -6.53
C ASP A 393 16.29 16.44 -7.23
N ARG A 394 16.72 15.65 -8.22
CA ARG A 394 15.83 14.70 -8.94
C ARG A 394 15.35 13.57 -8.05
N SER A 395 16.17 13.11 -7.11
CA SER A 395 15.78 12.08 -6.13
C SER A 395 14.72 12.61 -5.17
N MET A 396 14.90 13.84 -4.68
CA MET A 396 13.92 14.50 -3.82
C MET A 396 12.60 14.79 -4.54
N ALA A 397 12.65 15.07 -5.85
CA ALA A 397 11.48 15.25 -6.71
C ALA A 397 10.69 13.96 -6.96
N ALA A 398 11.34 12.78 -6.96
CA ALA A 398 10.65 11.50 -7.12
C ALA A 398 9.64 11.22 -5.99
N SER A 399 9.79 11.89 -4.84
CA SER A 399 8.84 11.85 -3.71
C SER A 399 7.68 12.85 -3.83
N SER A 400 7.53 13.53 -4.97
CA SER A 400 6.55 14.62 -5.18
C SER A 400 5.09 14.25 -4.94
N ARG A 401 4.73 12.95 -5.00
CA ARG A 401 3.39 12.44 -4.63
C ARG A 401 2.99 12.84 -3.21
N MET A 402 3.96 12.97 -2.29
CA MET A 402 3.73 13.46 -0.94
C MET A 402 3.03 14.83 -0.91
N PHE A 403 3.34 15.69 -1.88
CA PHE A 403 2.84 17.08 -1.93
C PHE A 403 1.57 17.24 -2.76
N GLN A 404 1.09 16.18 -3.42
CA GLN A 404 -0.05 16.26 -4.33
C GLN A 404 -1.32 16.87 -3.69
N PRO A 405 -1.66 16.61 -2.41
CA PRO A 405 -2.84 17.22 -1.80
C PRO A 405 -2.62 18.67 -1.33
N LEU A 406 -1.37 19.14 -1.24
CA LEU A 406 -1.05 20.44 -0.65
C LEU A 406 -1.72 21.64 -1.35
N PRO A 407 -1.85 21.69 -2.70
CA PRO A 407 -2.58 22.77 -3.36
C PRO A 407 -4.04 22.88 -2.93
N ALA A 408 -4.66 21.80 -2.46
CA ALA A 408 -6.04 21.82 -1.96
C ALA A 408 -6.15 22.23 -0.48
N HIS A 409 -5.03 22.47 0.21
CA HIS A 409 -5.03 22.87 1.61
C HIS A 409 -5.81 24.18 1.83
N PRO A 410 -6.64 24.31 2.89
CA PRO A 410 -7.48 25.49 3.12
C PRO A 410 -6.75 26.83 3.10
N ALA A 411 -5.52 26.89 3.62
CA ALA A 411 -4.70 28.12 3.58
C ALA A 411 -4.33 28.53 2.14
N ILE A 412 -3.99 27.56 1.28
CA ILE A 412 -3.64 27.81 -0.13
C ILE A 412 -4.88 28.20 -0.92
N THR A 413 -6.00 27.50 -0.73
CA THR A 413 -7.25 27.80 -1.44
C THR A 413 -7.84 29.14 -1.02
N ALA A 414 -7.78 29.49 0.27
CA ALA A 414 -8.19 30.81 0.76
C ALA A 414 -7.32 31.94 0.17
N ALA A 415 -6.00 31.75 0.10
CA ALA A 415 -5.10 32.70 -0.55
C ALA A 415 -5.42 32.85 -2.05
N ALA A 416 -5.71 31.75 -2.75
CA ALA A 416 -6.05 31.77 -4.17
C ALA A 416 -7.39 32.48 -4.47
N GLN A 417 -8.31 32.47 -3.51
CA GLN A 417 -9.62 33.13 -3.57
C GLN A 417 -9.60 34.60 -3.11
N ALA A 418 -8.45 35.09 -2.63
CA ALA A 418 -8.33 36.47 -2.17
C ALA A 418 -8.60 37.47 -3.32
N PRO A 419 -9.22 38.63 -3.06
CA PRO A 419 -9.53 39.62 -4.10
C PRO A 419 -8.30 40.20 -4.80
N ALA A 420 -7.15 40.23 -4.11
CA ALA A 420 -5.86 40.65 -4.65
C ALA A 420 -4.95 39.42 -4.81
N PRO A 421 -4.02 39.42 -5.80
CA PRO A 421 -3.07 38.32 -5.98
C PRO A 421 -2.28 38.05 -4.69
N ALA A 422 -2.45 36.85 -4.14
CA ALA A 422 -1.74 36.40 -2.96
C ALA A 422 -0.40 35.74 -3.33
N THR A 423 0.55 35.78 -2.40
CA THR A 423 1.91 35.28 -2.61
C THR A 423 2.21 34.10 -1.68
N VAL A 424 2.65 32.98 -2.28
CA VAL A 424 3.18 31.81 -1.57
C VAL A 424 4.71 31.89 -1.55
N ILE A 425 5.30 31.85 -0.36
CA ILE A 425 6.76 31.86 -0.17
C ILE A 425 7.20 30.44 0.21
N ASP A 426 7.94 29.79 -0.68
CA ASP A 426 8.53 28.46 -0.45
C ASP A 426 9.97 28.65 0.08
N VAL A 427 10.18 28.36 1.36
CA VAL A 427 11.45 28.58 2.06
C VAL A 427 12.26 27.28 2.03
N ALA A 428 13.47 27.34 1.44
CA ALA A 428 14.25 26.16 1.08
C ALA A 428 13.44 25.18 0.21
N GLY A 429 12.79 25.73 -0.82
CA GLY A 429 11.89 24.99 -1.72
C GLY A 429 12.58 24.01 -2.69
N GLY A 430 13.90 23.81 -2.57
CA GLY A 430 14.70 22.99 -3.47
C GLY A 430 14.53 23.37 -4.95
N ASN A 431 14.25 22.38 -5.79
CA ASN A 431 14.00 22.59 -7.23
C ASN A 431 12.60 23.13 -7.55
N GLY A 432 11.82 23.56 -6.56
CA GLY A 432 10.53 24.23 -6.76
C GLY A 432 9.39 23.35 -7.25
N ALA A 433 9.52 22.01 -7.23
CA ALA A 433 8.45 21.11 -7.65
C ALA A 433 7.14 21.31 -6.86
N LEU A 434 7.25 21.52 -5.54
CA LEU A 434 6.09 21.78 -4.68
C LEU A 434 5.41 23.10 -5.06
N LEU A 435 6.18 24.19 -5.11
CA LEU A 435 5.65 25.49 -5.52
C LEU A 435 5.04 25.44 -6.93
N GLY A 436 5.66 24.70 -7.85
CA GLY A 436 5.14 24.46 -9.20
C GLY A 436 3.76 23.81 -9.20
N HIS A 437 3.53 22.81 -8.36
CA HIS A 437 2.20 22.20 -8.20
C HIS A 437 1.16 23.21 -7.67
N VAL A 438 1.52 24.01 -6.67
CA VAL A 438 0.64 25.04 -6.11
C VAL A 438 0.28 26.09 -7.16
N LEU A 439 1.28 26.63 -7.87
CA LEU A 439 1.06 27.66 -8.89
C LEU A 439 0.33 27.15 -10.12
N THR A 440 0.50 25.87 -10.48
CA THR A 440 -0.24 25.24 -11.59
C THR A 440 -1.72 25.06 -11.22
N ALA A 441 -2.01 24.62 -10.00
CA ALA A 441 -3.39 24.43 -9.53
C ALA A 441 -4.14 25.77 -9.34
N HIS A 442 -3.42 26.84 -8.99
CA HIS A 442 -4.00 28.15 -8.69
C HIS A 442 -3.36 29.27 -9.51
N PRO A 443 -3.90 29.58 -10.71
CA PRO A 443 -3.35 30.59 -11.60
C PRO A 443 -3.30 32.02 -11.03
N SER A 444 -4.13 32.32 -10.02
CA SER A 444 -4.18 33.63 -9.34
C SER A 444 -3.02 33.86 -8.37
N LEU A 445 -2.34 32.80 -7.92
CA LEU A 445 -1.23 32.90 -6.98
C LEU A 445 0.07 33.33 -7.67
N ARG A 446 0.87 34.09 -6.92
CA ARG A 446 2.29 34.34 -7.18
C ARG A 446 3.15 33.51 -6.24
N GLY A 447 4.37 33.20 -6.66
CA GLY A 447 5.34 32.44 -5.86
C GLY A 447 6.61 33.25 -5.59
N VAL A 448 7.24 32.99 -4.45
CA VAL A 448 8.65 33.33 -4.20
C VAL A 448 9.35 32.06 -3.73
N LEU A 449 10.43 31.68 -4.38
CA LEU A 449 11.25 30.54 -3.98
C LEU A 449 12.58 31.05 -3.41
N LEU A 450 12.82 30.79 -2.13
CA LEU A 450 14.08 31.07 -1.45
C LEU A 450 14.90 29.78 -1.36
N GLU A 451 16.10 29.78 -1.93
CA GLU A 451 17.02 28.63 -1.89
C GLU A 451 18.47 29.07 -2.05
N ARG A 452 19.40 28.13 -1.87
CA ARG A 452 20.81 28.29 -2.21
C ARG A 452 20.99 28.52 -3.72
N PRO A 453 22.05 29.23 -4.14
CA PRO A 453 22.23 29.63 -5.54
C PRO A 453 22.11 28.51 -6.59
N HIS A 454 22.63 27.31 -6.30
CA HIS A 454 22.58 26.19 -7.25
C HIS A 454 21.16 25.63 -7.42
N ALA A 455 20.40 25.49 -6.33
CA ALA A 455 19.03 24.97 -6.35
C ALA A 455 18.07 25.96 -7.03
N VAL A 456 18.28 27.27 -6.86
CA VAL A 456 17.51 28.31 -7.57
C VAL A 456 17.60 28.16 -9.10
N ALA A 457 18.77 27.79 -9.63
CA ALA A 457 18.92 27.57 -11.07
C ALA A 457 18.10 26.35 -11.55
N ALA A 458 18.07 25.27 -10.78
CA ALA A 458 17.24 24.11 -11.06
C ALA A 458 15.75 24.44 -10.99
N ALA A 459 15.34 25.20 -9.95
CA ALA A 459 13.97 25.65 -9.76
C ALA A 459 13.46 26.49 -10.93
N ARG A 460 14.27 27.44 -11.41
CA ARG A 460 13.91 28.25 -12.58
C ARG A 460 13.59 27.40 -13.80
N ARG A 461 14.45 26.43 -14.13
CA ARG A 461 14.22 25.53 -15.27
C ARG A 461 12.90 24.74 -15.13
N LEU A 462 12.63 24.21 -13.93
CA LEU A 462 11.45 23.38 -13.67
C LEU A 462 10.15 24.22 -13.73
N LEU A 463 10.14 25.37 -13.07
CA LEU A 463 8.98 26.27 -13.03
C LEU A 463 8.72 26.95 -14.39
N ASP A 464 9.76 27.26 -15.17
CA ASP A 464 9.62 27.73 -16.56
C ASP A 464 8.99 26.65 -17.45
N ALA A 465 9.46 25.41 -17.35
CA ALA A 465 8.89 24.27 -18.09
C ALA A 465 7.43 23.98 -17.72
N ALA A 466 7.05 24.26 -16.46
CA ALA A 466 5.66 24.17 -15.99
C ALA A 466 4.80 25.40 -16.31
N GLY A 467 5.33 26.41 -17.02
CA GLY A 467 4.62 27.64 -17.36
C GLY A 467 4.33 28.58 -16.18
N CYS A 468 5.04 28.40 -15.06
CA CYS A 468 4.86 29.15 -13.83
C CYS A 468 5.94 30.24 -13.63
N GLY A 469 7.01 30.22 -14.41
CA GLY A 469 8.17 31.11 -14.26
C GLY A 469 7.86 32.60 -14.15
N ALA A 470 6.95 33.12 -14.98
CA ALA A 470 6.58 34.56 -14.96
C ALA A 470 5.81 34.99 -13.69
N ARG A 471 5.31 34.03 -12.90
CA ARG A 471 4.59 34.26 -11.65
C ARG A 471 5.44 33.93 -10.42
N CYS A 472 6.70 33.53 -10.61
CA CYS A 472 7.60 33.16 -9.55
C CYS A 472 8.82 34.08 -9.50
N ASP A 473 9.06 34.71 -8.36
CA ASP A 473 10.32 35.37 -8.06
C ASP A 473 11.27 34.36 -7.40
N TYR A 474 12.57 34.50 -7.66
CA TYR A 474 13.59 33.57 -7.18
C TYR A 474 14.62 34.33 -6.35
N LEU A 475 14.78 33.93 -5.10
CA LEU A 475 15.70 34.55 -4.15
C LEU A 475 16.80 33.56 -3.80
N ALA A 476 18.04 33.90 -4.14
CA ALA A 476 19.20 33.16 -3.67
C ALA A 476 19.60 33.68 -2.28
N GLY A 477 19.61 32.81 -1.27
CA GLY A 477 19.91 33.21 0.11
C GLY A 477 19.86 32.05 1.10
N ASP A 478 19.90 32.37 2.39
CA ASP A 478 19.73 31.44 3.52
C ASP A 478 18.47 31.79 4.32
N PHE A 479 18.16 31.04 5.38
CA PHE A 479 16.98 31.25 6.22
C PHE A 479 16.89 32.65 6.84
N ALA A 480 18.00 33.39 6.95
CA ALA A 480 17.98 34.78 7.40
C ALA A 480 17.29 35.74 6.42
N ASP A 481 17.22 35.35 5.14
CA ASP A 481 16.76 36.15 4.01
C ASP A 481 15.28 35.88 3.65
N VAL A 482 14.54 35.16 4.49
CA VAL A 482 13.10 34.89 4.28
C VAL A 482 12.37 36.21 4.01
N PRO A 483 11.80 36.39 2.80
CA PRO A 483 11.25 37.69 2.40
C PRO A 483 9.94 37.98 3.13
N PRO A 484 9.67 39.23 3.52
CA PRO A 484 8.41 39.60 4.15
C PRO A 484 7.26 39.67 3.13
N GLY A 485 6.03 39.75 3.63
CA GLY A 485 4.86 40.10 2.82
C GLY A 485 4.16 38.95 2.08
N GLY A 486 4.58 37.69 2.28
CA GLY A 486 3.82 36.53 1.83
C GLY A 486 2.52 36.33 2.61
N ASP A 487 1.55 35.68 1.97
CA ASP A 487 0.26 35.29 2.57
C ASP A 487 0.31 33.85 3.09
N VAL A 488 1.07 32.99 2.42
CA VAL A 488 1.37 31.63 2.88
C VAL A 488 2.87 31.39 2.79
N TYR A 489 3.47 30.92 3.86
CA TYR A 489 4.85 30.43 3.89
C TYR A 489 4.83 28.91 3.94
N VAL A 490 5.77 28.27 3.26
CA VAL A 490 5.92 26.82 3.24
C VAL A 490 7.33 26.44 3.66
N LEU A 491 7.44 25.47 4.56
CA LEU A 491 8.66 24.76 4.91
C LEU A 491 8.40 23.26 4.72
N ALA A 492 8.90 22.68 3.63
CA ALA A 492 8.63 21.28 3.29
C ALA A 492 9.89 20.44 3.33
N ARG A 493 9.98 19.49 4.27
CA ARG A 493 11.18 18.67 4.51
C ARG A 493 12.41 19.53 4.75
N VAL A 494 12.29 20.43 5.72
CA VAL A 494 13.35 21.39 6.06
C VAL A 494 13.72 21.23 7.52
N LEU A 495 12.75 21.25 8.42
CA LEU A 495 13.02 21.24 9.86
C LEU A 495 13.53 19.88 10.32
N HIS A 496 13.19 18.80 9.61
CA HIS A 496 13.71 17.48 9.94
C HIS A 496 15.23 17.33 9.72
N ASP A 497 15.87 18.22 8.95
CA ASP A 497 17.32 18.19 8.70
C ASP A 497 18.13 18.74 9.87
N TRP A 498 17.48 19.46 10.79
CA TRP A 498 18.15 20.28 11.79
C TRP A 498 17.84 19.84 13.21
N ASP A 499 18.72 20.21 14.14
CA ASP A 499 18.44 20.13 15.58
C ASP A 499 17.42 21.18 16.02
N ASP A 500 16.99 21.09 17.28
CA ASP A 500 15.95 21.98 17.82
C ASP A 500 16.36 23.45 17.86
N ASP A 501 17.64 23.76 18.09
CA ASP A 501 18.11 25.15 18.21
C ASP A 501 18.13 25.84 16.84
N ARG A 502 18.58 25.12 15.81
CA ARG A 502 18.53 25.60 14.43
C ARG A 502 17.09 25.62 13.90
N CYS A 503 16.22 24.66 14.26
CA CYS A 503 14.79 24.76 13.97
C CYS A 503 14.17 26.04 14.57
N ARG A 504 14.47 26.36 15.84
CA ARG A 504 14.00 27.62 16.46
C ARG A 504 14.50 28.85 15.71
N GLU A 505 15.73 28.82 15.22
CA GLU A 505 16.30 29.93 14.44
C GLU A 505 15.55 30.12 13.11
N ILE A 506 15.37 29.05 12.34
CA ILE A 506 14.62 29.07 11.08
C ILE A 506 13.19 29.59 11.32
N LEU A 507 12.50 29.03 12.31
CA LEU A 507 11.15 29.43 12.66
C LEU A 507 11.06 30.89 13.14
N ARG A 508 12.08 31.41 13.84
CA ARG A 508 12.19 32.84 14.20
C ARG A 508 12.27 33.74 12.96
N HIS A 509 13.01 33.33 11.94
CA HIS A 509 13.09 34.08 10.68
C HIS A 509 11.74 34.10 9.95
N CYS A 510 11.06 32.96 9.84
CA CYS A 510 9.71 32.89 9.30
C CYS A 510 8.73 33.77 10.11
N ALA A 511 8.72 33.63 11.43
CA ALA A 511 7.86 34.41 12.32
C ALA A 511 8.11 35.93 12.17
N ARG A 512 9.35 36.37 11.94
CA ARG A 512 9.67 37.77 11.71
C ARG A 512 9.14 38.29 10.37
N ALA A 513 9.27 37.50 9.31
CA ALA A 513 8.87 37.86 7.95
C ALA A 513 7.34 37.81 7.74
N MET A 514 6.67 36.87 8.38
CA MET A 514 5.22 36.67 8.28
C MET A 514 4.44 37.91 8.74
N PRO A 515 3.50 38.46 7.94
CA PRO A 515 2.50 39.39 8.46
C PRO A 515 1.51 38.66 9.39
N ALA A 516 0.69 39.41 10.14
CA ALA A 516 -0.21 38.84 11.15
C ALA A 516 -1.29 37.90 10.57
N HIS A 517 -1.68 38.09 9.32
CA HIS A 517 -2.67 37.27 8.63
C HIS A 517 -2.09 36.02 7.97
N ALA A 518 -0.76 35.92 7.84
CA ALA A 518 -0.13 34.85 7.07
C ALA A 518 -0.22 33.51 7.78
N ASP A 519 -0.37 32.47 6.97
CA ASP A 519 -0.29 31.08 7.37
C ASP A 519 1.13 30.55 7.10
N LEU A 520 1.63 29.68 7.99
CA LEU A 520 2.82 28.87 7.75
C LEU A 520 2.39 27.40 7.66
N LEU A 521 2.76 26.74 6.56
CA LEU A 521 2.54 25.32 6.35
C LEU A 521 3.88 24.60 6.46
N ILE A 522 4.00 23.72 7.46
CA ILE A 522 5.18 22.86 7.63
C ILE A 522 4.79 21.47 7.12
N VAL A 523 5.52 20.94 6.14
CA VAL A 523 5.25 19.62 5.56
C VAL A 523 6.37 18.67 5.97
N GLU A 524 6.07 17.76 6.89
CA GLU A 524 7.03 16.86 7.53
C GLU A 524 6.41 15.50 7.84
N ARG A 525 7.22 14.51 8.18
CA ARG A 525 6.72 13.25 8.75
C ARG A 525 6.57 13.42 10.25
N LEU A 526 5.51 12.84 10.81
CA LEU A 526 5.26 12.89 12.25
C LEU A 526 5.53 11.54 12.88
N LEU A 527 6.34 11.52 13.93
CA LEU A 527 6.50 10.32 14.74
C LEU A 527 5.17 9.98 15.43
N PRO A 528 4.73 8.71 15.39
CA PRO A 528 3.51 8.30 16.06
C PRO A 528 3.68 8.38 17.59
N ALA A 529 2.66 8.88 18.28
CA ALA A 529 2.69 9.01 19.74
C ALA A 529 2.46 7.66 20.46
N ASP A 530 1.84 6.70 19.78
CA ASP A 530 1.44 5.39 20.31
C ASP A 530 2.45 4.26 20.00
N GLY A 531 3.53 4.58 19.28
CA GLY A 531 4.54 3.61 18.86
C GLY A 531 4.09 2.68 17.72
N SER A 532 3.01 3.03 17.01
CA SER A 532 2.59 2.31 15.81
C SER A 532 3.69 2.28 14.73
N PRO A 533 3.76 1.24 13.89
CA PRO A 533 4.68 1.22 12.76
C PRO A 533 4.42 2.40 11.82
N SER A 534 5.46 3.18 11.53
CA SER A 534 5.37 4.31 10.61
C SER A 534 6.68 4.49 9.84
N LEU A 535 6.55 4.91 8.58
CA LEU A 535 7.70 5.35 7.77
C LEU A 535 8.47 6.48 8.45
N ALA A 536 7.83 7.32 9.27
CA ALA A 536 8.51 8.36 10.05
C ALA A 536 9.64 7.80 10.92
N THR A 537 9.48 6.59 11.48
CA THR A 537 10.53 5.95 12.30
C THR A 537 11.75 5.54 11.46
N ALA A 538 11.52 5.02 10.25
CA ALA A 538 12.60 4.68 9.34
C ALA A 538 13.32 5.95 8.83
N TRP A 539 12.57 7.02 8.58
CA TRP A 539 13.11 8.31 8.17
C TRP A 539 13.87 9.02 9.29
N ASP A 540 13.48 8.86 10.56
CA ASP A 540 14.23 9.39 11.70
C ASP A 540 15.66 8.82 11.75
N LEU A 541 15.79 7.51 11.52
CA LEU A 541 17.10 6.86 11.41
C LEU A 541 17.89 7.36 10.20
N HIS A 542 17.20 7.64 9.08
CA HIS A 542 17.82 8.24 7.90
C HIS A 542 18.32 9.67 8.16
N MET A 543 17.57 10.48 8.90
CA MET A 543 17.98 11.84 9.29
C MET A 543 19.20 11.81 10.20
N LEU A 544 19.21 10.92 11.20
CA LEU A 544 20.36 10.71 12.08
C LEU A 544 21.64 10.38 11.29
N CYS A 545 21.54 9.49 10.30
CA CYS A 545 22.70 9.09 9.50
C CYS A 545 23.21 10.20 8.58
N ASN A 546 22.30 10.90 7.91
CA ASN A 546 22.67 11.77 6.78
C ASN A 546 22.92 13.22 7.17
N VAL A 547 22.16 13.78 8.10
CA VAL A 547 22.17 15.23 8.36
C VAL A 547 22.24 15.56 9.86
N GLY A 548 22.02 14.58 10.76
CA GLY A 548 22.02 14.80 12.21
C GLY A 548 20.73 15.41 12.75
N GLY A 549 19.76 15.64 11.86
CA GLY A 549 18.39 16.01 12.18
C GLY A 549 17.56 14.86 12.73
N ARG A 550 16.25 15.05 12.80
CA ARG A 550 15.29 14.08 13.34
C ARG A 550 13.87 14.35 12.89
N GLU A 551 13.10 13.28 12.78
CA GLU A 551 11.64 13.38 12.71
C GLU A 551 11.10 13.68 14.11
N ARG A 552 9.95 14.35 14.17
CA ARG A 552 9.39 14.84 15.44
C ARG A 552 7.91 14.54 15.54
N ARG A 553 7.41 14.46 16.77
CA ARG A 553 5.98 14.36 17.03
C ARG A 553 5.31 15.74 16.91
N ALA A 554 3.99 15.76 16.72
CA ALA A 554 3.21 17.00 16.66
C ALA A 554 3.35 17.88 17.92
N ASP A 555 3.37 17.28 19.12
CA ASP A 555 3.57 17.98 20.40
C ASP A 555 4.97 18.60 20.53
N HIS A 556 5.97 18.01 19.88
CA HIS A 556 7.31 18.58 19.81
C HIS A 556 7.35 19.80 18.89
N TYR A 557 6.77 19.70 17.69
CA TYR A 557 6.64 20.86 16.81
C TYR A 557 5.86 22.00 17.48
N ALA A 558 4.76 21.70 18.18
CA ALA A 558 3.99 22.70 18.91
C ALA A 558 4.84 23.47 19.93
N ARG A 559 5.77 22.79 20.65
CA ARG A 559 6.70 23.45 21.58
C ARG A 559 7.71 24.34 20.85
N LEU A 560 8.34 23.86 19.78
CA LEU A 560 9.29 24.65 18.98
C LEU A 560 8.65 25.91 18.40
N LEU A 561 7.39 25.80 17.95
CA LEU A 561 6.60 26.91 17.44
C LEU A 561 6.26 27.93 18.55
N ALA A 562 5.82 27.44 19.73
CA ALA A 562 5.49 28.29 20.87
C ALA A 562 6.68 29.13 21.35
N ASP A 563 7.89 28.54 21.36
CA ASP A 563 9.14 29.21 21.73
C ASP A 563 9.43 30.49 20.90
N VAL A 564 8.81 30.61 19.72
CA VAL A 564 9.09 31.69 18.76
C VAL A 564 7.85 32.52 18.41
N GLY A 565 6.78 32.42 19.21
CA GLY A 565 5.55 33.19 19.02
C GLY A 565 4.66 32.69 17.88
N LEU A 566 4.77 31.41 17.54
CA LEU A 566 3.91 30.72 16.59
C LEU A 566 3.02 29.70 17.32
N HIS A 567 1.86 29.40 16.74
CA HIS A 567 0.88 28.47 17.28
C HIS A 567 0.49 27.44 16.23
N LEU A 568 0.59 26.16 16.59
CA LEU A 568 0.10 25.05 15.77
C LEU A 568 -1.44 25.00 15.83
N HIS A 569 -2.11 25.35 14.75
CA HIS A 569 -3.57 25.31 14.65
C HIS A 569 -4.12 23.88 14.51
N GLY A 570 -3.38 23.01 13.82
CA GLY A 570 -3.71 21.61 13.61
C GLY A 570 -2.77 20.97 12.60
N HIS A 571 -2.98 19.70 12.29
CA HIS A 571 -2.27 19.02 11.21
C HIS A 571 -3.18 18.04 10.47
N THR A 572 -2.90 17.84 9.18
CA THR A 572 -3.68 16.96 8.29
C THR A 572 -2.74 15.93 7.65
N PRO A 573 -3.12 14.63 7.58
CA PRO A 573 -2.30 13.62 6.93
C PRO A 573 -2.17 13.85 5.41
N LEU A 574 -1.04 13.42 4.86
CA LEU A 574 -0.68 13.38 3.45
C LEU A 574 -0.18 11.97 3.10
N PRO A 575 -0.10 11.60 1.80
CA PRO A 575 0.49 10.34 1.37
C PRO A 575 1.90 10.12 1.92
N LEU A 576 2.29 8.85 2.04
CA LEU A 576 3.60 8.42 2.55
C LEU A 576 3.85 8.92 3.98
N ASP A 577 2.91 8.81 4.91
CA ASP A 577 3.03 9.20 6.34
C ASP A 577 3.53 10.65 6.58
N ALA A 578 3.34 11.53 5.59
CA ALA A 578 3.61 12.95 5.76
C ALA A 578 2.40 13.64 6.36
N HIS A 579 2.62 14.83 6.89
CA HIS A 579 1.59 15.71 7.41
C HIS A 579 1.87 17.13 6.99
N VAL A 580 0.80 17.91 6.81
CA VAL A 580 0.88 19.37 6.80
C VAL A 580 0.46 19.88 8.17
N LEU A 581 1.37 20.56 8.85
CA LEU A 581 1.12 21.29 10.08
C LEU A 581 0.74 22.72 9.70
N HIS A 582 -0.45 23.14 10.11
CA HIS A 582 -0.96 24.48 9.85
C HIS A 582 -0.66 25.38 11.05
N VAL A 583 0.15 26.41 10.82
CA VAL A 583 0.72 27.30 11.84
C VAL A 583 0.30 28.74 11.60
N ARG A 584 0.06 29.48 12.67
CA ARG A 584 -0.22 30.93 12.66
C ARG A 584 0.60 31.66 13.71
N LYS A 585 0.71 32.98 13.59
CA LYS A 585 1.21 33.81 14.69
C LYS A 585 0.30 33.73 15.90
N THR A 586 0.89 33.67 17.09
CA THR A 586 0.14 33.80 18.34
C THR A 586 -0.40 35.22 18.42
N THR A 587 -1.73 35.38 18.39
CA THR A 587 -2.35 36.68 18.61
C THR A 587 -2.18 37.05 20.09
N ALA A 588 -1.67 38.25 20.37
CA ALA A 588 -1.69 38.77 21.73
C ALA A 588 -3.15 38.89 22.17
N GLN A 589 -3.60 38.02 23.07
CA GLN A 589 -4.86 38.23 23.77
C GLN A 589 -4.74 39.57 24.50
N GLY A 590 -5.48 40.58 24.04
CA GLY A 590 -5.66 41.82 24.81
C GLY A 590 -6.20 41.47 26.20
N PRO A 591 -5.87 42.25 27.24
CA PRO A 591 -6.24 41.93 28.61
C PRO A 591 -7.74 41.70 28.69
N SER A 592 -8.13 40.53 29.19
CA SER A 592 -9.51 40.17 29.51
C SER A 592 -10.13 41.33 30.27
N ARG A 593 -11.11 42.01 29.68
CA ARG A 593 -11.91 43.01 30.39
C ARG A 593 -12.66 42.25 31.49
N ALA A 594 -12.23 42.49 32.72
CA ALA A 594 -12.90 42.07 33.95
C ALA A 594 -14.29 42.69 34.06
#